data_AF-A0A953P751-F1
#
_entry.id   AF-A0A953P751-F1
#
_cell.length_a   1.000
_cell.length_b   1.000
_cell.length_c   1.000
_cell.angle_alpha   90.00
_cell.angle_beta   90.00
_cell.angle_gamma   90.00
#
_symmetry.space_group_name_H-M   'P 1'
#
loop_
_entity.id
_entity.type
_entity.pdbx_description
1 polymer ?
#
loop_
_entity_poly.entity_id
_entity_poly.type
_entity_poly.pdbx_seq_one_letter_code
_entity_poly.pdbx_strand_id
1 'polypeptide(L)'
;MASASVTTTGQPQWLDAKTQSLMDRSIAREKALSTILMTYILTGLAFMLLPGTFLGVWNLIFISKLQAAQSVAPGWIPAHGHAQIFGWVATFILGIGFYSIPKLRKMQPFPLWRAWACWALWTTGVLLRWGVTIQPWHWRALLPLSAVLELAAFALFFFTIGPAHASLKNEKMAWDTWVYVVIAATAGLLLTLLLQVLETFSLALSVDPPTV
;
A
#
# COMPACT_ATOMS: atom_id res chain seq x y z
N MET A 1 17.37 -60.01 26.39
CA MET A 1 17.57 -58.55 26.24
C MET A 1 17.79 -58.26 24.77
N ALA A 2 16.76 -57.86 24.04
CA ALA A 2 16.87 -57.38 22.67
C ALA A 2 16.52 -55.89 22.68
N SER A 3 17.52 -55.06 22.43
CA SER A 3 17.42 -53.61 22.33
C SER A 3 16.58 -53.23 21.11
N ALA A 4 15.45 -52.55 21.34
CA ALA A 4 14.72 -51.90 20.27
C ALA A 4 15.51 -50.67 19.82
N SER A 5 16.07 -50.72 18.61
CA SER A 5 16.67 -49.57 17.96
C SER A 5 15.57 -48.56 17.62
N VAL A 6 15.52 -47.47 18.39
CA VAL A 6 14.78 -46.27 18.01
C VAL A 6 15.46 -45.72 16.76
N THR A 7 14.88 -46.01 15.61
CA THR A 7 15.20 -45.33 14.35
C THR A 7 14.63 -43.91 14.45
N THR A 8 15.51 -42.98 14.84
CA THR A 8 15.33 -41.55 14.64
C THR A 8 15.11 -41.29 13.15
N THR A 9 13.93 -40.72 12.84
CA THR A 9 13.41 -40.18 11.55
C THR A 9 12.20 -40.93 10.96
N GLY A 10 11.15 -41.15 11.76
CA GLY A 10 9.84 -41.59 11.26
C GLY A 10 8.93 -40.42 10.93
N GLN A 11 9.03 -39.88 9.71
CA GLN A 11 8.03 -38.96 9.15
C GLN A 11 6.68 -39.69 9.01
N PRO A 12 5.53 -39.05 9.28
CA PRO A 12 4.23 -39.71 9.23
C PRO A 12 3.89 -40.25 7.82
N GLN A 13 3.75 -41.58 7.72
CA GLN A 13 3.60 -42.36 6.48
C GLN A 13 2.28 -42.14 5.71
N TRP A 14 1.32 -41.39 6.26
CA TRP A 14 -0.03 -41.24 5.69
C TRP A 14 -0.18 -40.06 4.70
N LEU A 15 0.82 -39.18 4.61
CA LEU A 15 0.87 -38.09 3.65
C LEU A 15 1.65 -38.54 2.41
N ASP A 16 0.95 -38.77 1.30
CA ASP A 16 1.62 -39.05 0.03
C ASP A 16 2.55 -37.87 -0.37
N ALA A 17 3.63 -38.17 -1.10
CA ALA A 17 4.65 -37.18 -1.46
C ALA A 17 4.08 -35.99 -2.27
N LYS A 18 2.99 -36.21 -3.02
CA LYS A 18 2.33 -35.14 -3.78
C LYS A 18 1.61 -34.19 -2.83
N THR A 19 0.87 -34.70 -1.85
CA THR A 19 0.18 -33.91 -0.81
C THR A 19 1.17 -33.11 0.03
N GLN A 20 2.31 -33.69 0.41
CA GLN A 20 3.41 -32.97 1.08
C GLN A 20 3.90 -31.79 0.23
N SER A 21 4.21 -32.02 -1.05
CA SER A 21 4.69 -30.95 -1.95
C SER A 21 3.67 -29.81 -2.13
N LEU A 22 2.37 -30.10 -2.03
CA LEU A 22 1.31 -29.10 -2.14
C LEU A 22 1.21 -28.27 -0.87
N MET A 23 1.32 -28.91 0.30
CA MET A 23 1.40 -28.21 1.59
C MET A 23 2.64 -27.32 1.69
N ASP A 24 3.82 -27.81 1.29
CA ASP A 24 5.05 -27.01 1.33
C ASP A 24 4.95 -25.77 0.45
N ARG A 25 4.36 -25.91 -0.75
CA ARG A 25 4.12 -24.79 -1.66
C ARG A 25 3.11 -23.79 -1.09
N SER A 26 2.05 -24.26 -0.42
CA SER A 26 1.05 -23.37 0.18
C SER A 26 1.63 -22.62 1.39
N ILE A 27 2.40 -23.29 2.25
CA ILE A 27 3.09 -22.71 3.40
C ILE A 27 4.12 -21.66 2.95
N ALA A 28 4.95 -21.99 1.96
CA ALA A 28 5.95 -21.05 1.43
C ALA A 28 5.28 -19.80 0.84
N ARG A 29 4.19 -19.97 0.10
CA ARG A 29 3.41 -18.86 -0.45
C ARG A 29 2.77 -18.01 0.65
N GLU A 30 2.20 -18.64 1.66
CA GLU A 30 1.56 -17.98 2.80
C GLU A 30 2.57 -17.13 3.57
N LYS A 31 3.76 -17.67 3.84
CA LYS A 31 4.85 -16.93 4.48
C LYS A 31 5.26 -15.73 3.64
N ALA A 32 5.41 -15.90 2.33
CA ALA A 32 5.81 -14.81 1.44
C ALA A 32 4.75 -13.69 1.36
N LEU A 33 3.46 -14.03 1.29
CA LEU A 33 2.36 -13.07 1.33
C LEU A 33 2.29 -12.34 2.68
N SER A 34 2.53 -13.05 3.79
CA SER A 34 2.61 -12.45 5.13
C SER A 34 3.80 -11.49 5.25
N THR A 35 4.96 -11.84 4.69
CA THR A 35 6.12 -10.93 4.64
C THR A 35 5.78 -9.66 3.86
N ILE A 36 5.17 -9.79 2.68
CA ILE A 36 4.72 -8.64 1.88
C ILE A 36 3.76 -7.78 2.72
N LEU A 37 2.73 -8.38 3.31
CA LEU A 37 1.77 -7.65 4.16
C LEU A 37 2.51 -6.87 5.27
N MET A 38 3.40 -7.53 6.00
CA MET A 38 4.15 -6.90 7.08
C MET A 38 5.02 -5.75 6.57
N THR A 39 5.63 -5.87 5.39
CA THR A 39 6.37 -4.76 4.78
C THR A 39 5.47 -3.55 4.53
N TYR A 40 4.28 -3.73 3.96
CA TYR A 40 3.33 -2.64 3.76
C TYR A 40 2.86 -2.02 5.08
N ILE A 41 2.54 -2.85 6.08
CA ILE A 41 2.11 -2.37 7.40
C ILE A 41 3.24 -1.58 8.08
N LEU A 42 4.46 -2.09 8.09
CA LEU A 42 5.60 -1.38 8.69
C LEU A 42 5.91 -0.07 7.94
N THR A 43 5.80 -0.06 6.61
CA THR A 43 5.96 1.15 5.80
C THR A 43 4.89 2.18 6.16
N GLY A 44 3.63 1.77 6.24
CA GLY A 44 2.54 2.67 6.61
C GLY A 44 2.65 3.21 8.04
N LEU A 45 3.09 2.38 9.00
CA LEU A 45 3.39 2.84 10.35
C LEU A 45 4.55 3.83 10.39
N ALA A 46 5.60 3.61 9.60
CA ALA A 46 6.70 4.55 9.49
C ALA A 46 6.22 5.91 8.98
N PHE A 47 5.39 5.94 7.92
CA PHE A 47 4.75 7.17 7.44
C PHE A 47 3.82 7.81 8.48
N MET A 48 3.01 7.01 9.17
CA MET A 48 2.09 7.48 10.21
C MET A 48 2.84 8.17 11.36
N LEU A 49 3.94 7.60 11.82
CA LEU A 49 4.66 8.09 12.99
C LEU A 49 5.59 9.26 12.66
N LEU A 50 6.41 9.11 11.62
CA LEU A 50 7.45 10.06 11.28
C LEU A 50 6.89 11.24 10.47
N PRO A 51 6.69 11.19 9.14
CA PRO A 51 6.20 12.33 8.40
C PRO A 51 4.74 12.70 8.72
N GLY A 52 3.93 11.76 9.21
CA GLY A 52 2.56 12.02 9.65
C GLY A 52 2.53 12.72 11.01
N THR A 53 2.53 11.95 12.09
CA THR A 53 2.27 12.43 13.45
C THR A 53 3.28 13.48 13.90
N PHE A 54 4.59 13.28 13.66
CA PHE A 54 5.60 14.25 14.08
C PHE A 54 5.39 15.63 13.43
N LEU A 55 5.21 15.70 12.11
CA LEU A 55 4.92 16.98 11.44
C LEU A 55 3.56 17.55 11.86
N GLY A 56 2.56 16.71 12.07
CA GLY A 56 1.24 17.15 12.54
C GLY A 56 1.30 17.82 13.91
N VAL A 57 2.00 17.21 14.87
CA VAL A 57 2.24 17.80 16.20
C VAL A 57 3.00 19.12 16.08
N TRP A 58 4.01 19.18 15.20
CA TRP A 58 4.79 20.41 15.01
C TRP A 58 3.96 21.55 14.40
N ASN A 59 3.09 21.23 13.43
CA ASN A 59 2.12 22.18 12.88
C ASN A 59 1.23 22.74 13.99
N LEU A 60 0.69 21.88 14.88
CA LEU A 60 -0.14 22.31 16.00
C LEU A 60 0.62 23.21 17.00
N ILE A 61 1.89 22.91 17.28
CA ILE A 61 2.71 23.76 18.15
C ILE A 61 2.87 25.16 17.55
N PHE A 62 3.14 25.29 16.25
CA PHE A 62 3.27 26.58 15.60
C PHE A 62 1.96 27.36 15.61
N ILE A 63 0.85 26.71 15.23
CA ILE A 63 -0.48 27.33 15.23
C ILE A 63 -0.85 27.79 16.64
N SER A 64 -0.57 26.99 17.67
CA SER A 64 -0.86 27.33 19.06
C SER A 64 -0.02 28.52 19.54
N LYS A 65 1.29 28.52 19.27
CA LYS A 65 2.21 29.59 19.69
C LYS A 65 1.91 30.94 19.03
N LEU A 66 1.53 30.92 17.75
CA LEU A 66 1.34 32.13 16.93
C LEU A 66 -0.14 32.48 16.72
N GLN A 67 -1.06 31.65 17.25
CA GLN A 67 -2.52 31.77 17.16
C GLN A 67 -3.03 32.03 15.73
N ALA A 68 -2.36 31.46 14.74
CA ALA A 68 -2.59 31.72 13.33
C ALA A 68 -2.35 30.45 12.51
N ALA A 69 -3.33 30.01 11.71
CA ALA A 69 -3.20 28.82 10.88
C ALA A 69 -2.10 28.97 9.80
N GLN A 70 -1.94 30.19 9.30
CA GLN A 70 -0.92 30.62 8.34
C GLN A 70 0.49 30.71 8.93
N SER A 71 0.66 30.41 10.22
CA SER A 71 1.99 30.42 10.86
C SER A 71 2.83 29.19 10.54
N VAL A 72 2.22 28.17 9.93
CA VAL A 72 2.89 26.94 9.49
C VAL A 72 3.39 27.18 8.07
N ALA A 73 4.60 26.71 7.77
CA ALA A 73 5.11 26.72 6.40
C ALA A 73 4.08 26.06 5.46
N PRO A 74 3.59 26.75 4.42
CA PRO A 74 2.48 26.27 3.60
C PRO A 74 2.63 24.87 2.98
N GLY A 75 3.86 24.37 2.78
CA GLY A 75 4.10 22.97 2.40
C GLY A 75 3.91 21.91 3.50
N TRP A 76 3.96 22.28 4.78
CA TRP A 76 3.98 21.30 5.87
C TRP A 76 2.62 20.69 6.18
N ILE A 77 1.54 21.46 6.04
CA ILE A 77 0.17 20.94 6.18
C ILE A 77 -0.15 19.91 5.08
N PRO A 78 0.05 20.20 3.78
CA PRO A 78 -0.17 19.21 2.73
C PRO A 78 0.82 18.04 2.80
N ALA A 79 2.09 18.25 3.17
CA ALA A 79 3.05 17.16 3.34
C ALA A 79 2.62 16.18 4.44
N HIS A 80 2.17 16.70 5.58
CA HIS A 80 1.58 15.91 6.67
C HIS A 80 0.34 15.13 6.19
N GLY A 81 -0.59 15.80 5.53
CA GLY A 81 -1.82 15.18 5.02
C GLY A 81 -1.52 14.04 4.04
N HIS A 82 -0.56 14.26 3.12
CA HIS A 82 -0.13 13.24 2.17
C HIS A 82 0.47 12.02 2.88
N ALA A 83 1.31 12.24 3.90
CA ALA A 83 1.88 11.15 4.70
C ALA A 83 0.82 10.34 5.44
N GLN A 84 -0.25 10.96 5.96
CA GLN A 84 -1.32 10.26 6.65
C GLN A 84 -2.23 9.48 5.68
N ILE A 85 -2.66 10.09 4.58
CA ILE A 85 -3.61 9.45 3.66
C ILE A 85 -2.90 8.45 2.75
N PHE A 86 -1.87 8.88 2.03
CA PHE A 86 -1.18 8.04 1.05
C PHE A 86 -0.11 7.17 1.70
N GLY A 87 0.69 7.77 2.59
CA GLY A 87 1.77 7.06 3.29
C GLY A 87 1.27 6.00 4.25
N TRP A 88 0.24 6.29 5.05
CA TRP A 88 -0.31 5.36 6.02
C TRP A 88 -1.52 4.58 5.51
N VAL A 89 -2.66 5.26 5.33
CA VAL A 89 -3.95 4.58 5.07
C VAL A 89 -3.93 3.79 3.76
N ALA A 90 -3.52 4.41 2.65
CA ALA A 90 -3.50 3.75 1.36
C ALA A 90 -2.46 2.63 1.28
N THR A 91 -1.28 2.78 1.91
CA THR A 91 -0.29 1.70 2.03
C THR A 91 -0.89 0.48 2.74
N PHE A 92 -1.69 0.68 3.80
CA PHE A 92 -2.41 -0.41 4.47
C PHE A 92 -3.44 -1.07 3.54
N ILE A 93 -4.24 -0.26 2.82
CA ILE A 93 -5.23 -0.76 1.85
C ILE A 93 -4.56 -1.66 0.81
N LEU A 94 -3.42 -1.24 0.25
CA LEU A 94 -2.69 -2.03 -0.74
C LEU A 94 -2.12 -3.33 -0.16
N GLY A 95 -1.48 -3.26 1.02
CA GLY A 95 -0.91 -4.43 1.69
C GLY A 95 -1.97 -5.47 2.06
N ILE A 96 -3.06 -5.02 2.69
CA ILE A 96 -4.21 -5.87 3.04
C ILE A 96 -4.86 -6.41 1.76
N GLY A 97 -4.96 -5.60 0.70
CA GLY A 97 -5.51 -6.04 -0.58
C GLY A 97 -4.73 -7.21 -1.18
N PHE A 98 -3.39 -7.11 -1.26
CA PHE A 98 -2.54 -8.19 -1.78
C PHE A 98 -2.59 -9.46 -0.94
N TYR A 99 -2.85 -9.36 0.36
CA TYR A 99 -2.90 -10.51 1.26
C TYR A 99 -4.30 -11.16 1.32
N SER A 100 -5.34 -10.34 1.52
CA SER A 100 -6.69 -10.81 1.85
C SER A 100 -7.52 -11.14 0.61
N ILE A 101 -7.46 -10.36 -0.47
CA ILE A 101 -8.32 -10.57 -1.65
C ILE A 101 -8.05 -11.93 -2.32
N PRO A 102 -6.79 -12.35 -2.55
CA PRO A 102 -6.51 -13.66 -3.14
C PRO A 102 -7.09 -14.82 -2.34
N LYS A 103 -7.09 -14.69 -1.00
CA LYS A 103 -7.62 -15.70 -0.08
C LYS A 103 -9.15 -15.72 -0.09
N LEU A 104 -9.77 -14.56 0.08
CA LEU A 104 -11.23 -14.41 0.13
C LEU A 104 -11.88 -14.81 -1.19
N ARG A 105 -11.19 -14.61 -2.32
CA ARG A 105 -11.73 -14.88 -3.66
C ARG A 105 -11.18 -16.13 -4.31
N LYS A 106 -10.44 -16.98 -3.58
CA LYS A 106 -9.81 -18.21 -4.10
C LYS A 106 -9.09 -17.99 -5.44
N MET A 107 -8.39 -16.87 -5.56
CA MET A 107 -7.73 -16.50 -6.81
C MET A 107 -6.68 -17.52 -7.21
N GLN A 108 -6.48 -17.64 -8.52
CA GLN A 108 -5.26 -18.25 -9.03
C GLN A 108 -4.03 -17.49 -8.49
N PRO A 109 -2.94 -18.21 -8.15
CA PRO A 109 -1.71 -17.58 -7.68
C PRO A 109 -1.19 -16.52 -8.66
N PHE A 110 -1.01 -15.28 -8.18
CA PHE A 110 -0.31 -14.24 -8.92
C PHE A 110 1.19 -14.23 -8.56
N PRO A 111 2.05 -13.69 -9.44
CA PRO A 111 3.48 -13.60 -9.19
C PRO A 111 3.81 -12.53 -8.15
N LEU A 112 4.54 -12.93 -7.10
CA LEU A 112 4.81 -12.09 -5.93
C LEU A 112 5.63 -10.83 -6.23
N TRP A 113 6.43 -10.83 -7.31
CA TRP A 113 7.20 -9.65 -7.71
C TRP A 113 6.31 -8.44 -8.00
N ARG A 114 5.06 -8.63 -8.44
CA ARG A 114 4.13 -7.52 -8.70
C ARG A 114 3.77 -6.75 -7.44
N ALA A 115 3.63 -7.45 -6.31
CA ALA A 115 3.40 -6.81 -5.02
C ALA A 115 4.64 -6.03 -4.56
N TRP A 116 5.84 -6.58 -4.74
CA TRP A 116 7.08 -5.86 -4.44
C TRP A 116 7.32 -4.64 -5.34
N ALA A 117 7.05 -4.76 -6.64
CA ALA A 117 7.14 -3.65 -7.59
C ALA A 117 6.10 -2.57 -7.27
N CYS A 118 4.87 -2.96 -6.92
CA CYS A 118 3.86 -2.03 -6.45
C CYS A 118 4.32 -1.30 -5.18
N TRP A 119 4.87 -2.02 -4.20
CA TRP A 119 5.38 -1.43 -2.97
C TRP A 119 6.49 -0.41 -3.25
N ALA A 120 7.45 -0.76 -4.12
CA ALA A 120 8.55 0.12 -4.48
C ALA A 120 8.05 1.40 -5.17
N LEU A 121 7.23 1.25 -6.23
CA LEU A 121 6.65 2.40 -6.95
C LEU A 121 5.83 3.30 -6.01
N TRP A 122 4.98 2.69 -5.18
CA TRP A 122 4.14 3.41 -4.23
C TRP A 122 4.97 4.18 -3.20
N THR A 123 5.89 3.49 -2.53
CA THR A 123 6.72 4.08 -1.47
C THR A 123 7.61 5.18 -2.01
N THR A 124 8.21 4.99 -3.20
CA THR A 124 9.00 6.03 -3.85
C THR A 124 8.13 7.22 -4.24
N GLY A 125 6.94 7.00 -4.81
CA GLY A 125 6.01 8.08 -5.14
C GLY A 125 5.63 8.91 -3.92
N VAL A 126 5.18 8.27 -2.84
CA VAL A 126 4.78 8.94 -1.60
C VAL A 126 5.95 9.67 -0.94
N LEU A 127 7.13 9.03 -0.87
CA LEU A 127 8.31 9.65 -0.29
C LEU A 127 8.76 10.87 -1.10
N LEU A 128 8.74 10.76 -2.43
CA LEU A 128 9.06 11.86 -3.33
C LEU A 128 8.08 13.01 -3.16
N ARG A 129 6.77 12.72 -3.11
CA ARG A 129 5.72 13.73 -2.87
C ARG A 129 5.93 14.42 -1.55
N TRP A 130 6.16 13.67 -0.48
CA TRP A 130 6.39 14.22 0.84
C TRP A 130 7.63 15.15 0.86
N GLY A 131 8.75 14.67 0.31
CA GLY A 131 10.00 15.41 0.28
C GLY A 131 9.90 16.72 -0.52
N VAL A 132 9.33 16.67 -1.73
CA VAL A 132 9.18 17.86 -2.57
C VAL A 132 8.17 18.86 -1.99
N THR A 133 7.19 18.40 -1.23
CA THR A 133 6.23 19.31 -0.58
C THR A 133 6.85 20.05 0.60
N ILE A 134 7.80 19.42 1.32
CA ILE A 134 8.57 20.09 2.39
C ILE A 134 9.64 21.01 1.80
N GLN A 135 10.39 20.52 0.83
CA GLN A 135 11.46 21.24 0.17
C GLN A 135 11.22 21.22 -1.35
N PRO A 136 10.66 22.28 -1.95
CA PRO A 136 10.21 22.31 -3.34
C PRO A 136 11.36 22.43 -4.36
N TRP A 137 12.38 21.59 -4.23
CA TRP A 137 13.45 21.49 -5.22
C TRP A 137 12.97 20.70 -6.44
N HIS A 138 13.20 21.24 -7.64
CA HIS A 138 12.74 20.64 -8.90
C HIS A 138 11.25 20.27 -8.90
N TRP A 139 10.42 21.03 -8.18
CA TRP A 139 9.02 20.71 -7.92
C TRP A 139 8.20 20.48 -9.20
N ARG A 140 8.51 21.20 -10.28
CA ARG A 140 7.87 21.03 -11.60
C ARG A 140 8.00 19.63 -12.19
N ALA A 141 9.10 18.93 -11.88
CA ALA A 141 9.34 17.58 -12.35
C ALA A 141 8.96 16.53 -11.29
N LEU A 142 9.35 16.78 -10.04
CA LEU A 142 9.19 15.78 -8.96
C LEU A 142 7.73 15.61 -8.53
N LEU A 143 6.90 16.66 -8.58
CA LEU A 143 5.47 16.55 -8.27
C LEU A 143 4.74 15.65 -9.29
N PRO A 144 4.79 15.90 -10.62
CA PRO A 144 4.20 14.99 -11.59
C PRO A 144 4.78 13.58 -11.53
N LEU A 145 6.10 13.45 -11.37
CA LEU A 145 6.76 12.15 -11.27
C LEU A 145 6.21 11.34 -10.07
N SER A 146 6.06 11.97 -8.91
CA SER A 146 5.47 11.30 -7.74
C SER A 146 4.05 10.80 -8.01
N ALA A 147 3.21 11.63 -8.65
CA ALA A 147 1.83 11.27 -8.97
C ALA A 147 1.75 10.10 -9.96
N VAL A 148 2.62 10.10 -10.97
CA VAL A 148 2.73 9.02 -11.96
C VAL A 148 3.17 7.72 -11.28
N LEU A 149 4.13 7.76 -10.36
CA LEU A 149 4.58 6.59 -9.61
C LEU A 149 3.46 6.01 -8.72
N GLU A 150 2.74 6.85 -7.99
CA GLU A 150 1.61 6.43 -7.15
C GLU A 150 0.47 5.83 -7.99
N LEU A 151 0.12 6.46 -9.12
CA LEU A 151 -0.90 5.94 -10.04
C LEU A 151 -0.46 4.64 -10.70
N ALA A 152 0.81 4.53 -11.13
CA ALA A 152 1.35 3.30 -11.72
C ALA A 152 1.35 2.14 -10.73
N ALA A 153 1.70 2.40 -9.46
CA ALA A 153 1.59 1.42 -8.39
C ALA A 153 0.15 0.97 -8.17
N PHE A 154 -0.80 1.91 -8.10
CA PHE A 154 -2.21 1.58 -7.96
C PHE A 154 -2.74 0.79 -9.16
N ALA A 155 -2.36 1.16 -10.38
CA ALA A 155 -2.70 0.42 -11.59
C ALA A 155 -2.16 -1.02 -11.55
N LEU A 156 -0.91 -1.21 -11.13
CA LEU A 156 -0.31 -2.53 -10.97
C LEU A 156 -1.06 -3.38 -9.93
N PHE A 157 -1.43 -2.78 -8.79
CA PHE A 157 -2.30 -3.42 -7.79
C PHE A 157 -3.65 -3.81 -8.39
N PHE A 158 -4.32 -2.86 -9.04
CA PHE A 158 -5.64 -3.04 -9.63
C PHE A 158 -5.64 -4.13 -10.70
N PHE A 159 -4.66 -4.17 -11.61
CA PHE A 159 -4.57 -5.22 -12.62
C PHE A 159 -4.13 -6.58 -12.06
N THR A 160 -3.43 -6.60 -10.92
CA THR A 160 -3.06 -7.87 -10.27
C THR A 160 -4.26 -8.49 -9.56
N ILE A 161 -5.12 -7.68 -8.96
CA ILE A 161 -6.20 -8.16 -8.09
C ILE A 161 -7.59 -8.05 -8.74
N GLY A 162 -7.79 -7.14 -9.69
CA GLY A 162 -9.03 -6.92 -10.43
C GLY A 162 -9.64 -8.18 -11.06
N PRO A 163 -8.85 -9.10 -11.65
CA PRO A 163 -9.38 -10.37 -12.15
C PRO A 163 -10.09 -11.22 -11.07
N ALA A 164 -9.73 -11.08 -9.79
CA ALA A 164 -10.39 -11.75 -8.67
C ALA A 164 -11.85 -11.32 -8.53
N HIS A 165 -12.13 -10.04 -8.79
CA HIS A 165 -13.46 -9.47 -8.66
C HIS A 165 -14.35 -9.91 -9.85
N ALA A 166 -13.76 -10.09 -11.03
CA ALA A 166 -14.47 -10.53 -12.23
C ALA A 166 -14.84 -12.04 -12.21
N SER A 167 -14.00 -12.88 -11.58
CA SER A 167 -14.22 -14.34 -11.49
C SER A 167 -15.50 -14.73 -10.73
N LEU A 168 -16.09 -13.81 -9.96
CA LEU A 168 -17.29 -14.05 -9.15
C LEU A 168 -18.60 -13.75 -9.88
N LYS A 169 -18.53 -13.20 -11.11
CA LYS A 169 -19.73 -12.84 -11.88
C LYS A 169 -20.63 -14.04 -12.21
N ASN A 170 -20.13 -15.27 -12.01
CA ASN A 170 -20.84 -16.52 -12.29
C ASN A 170 -21.46 -17.20 -11.05
N GLU A 171 -21.18 -16.77 -9.82
CA GLU A 171 -21.90 -17.26 -8.64
C GLU A 171 -22.81 -16.15 -8.09
N LYS A 172 -24.09 -16.45 -7.88
CA LYS A 172 -25.04 -15.58 -7.18
C LYS A 172 -24.69 -15.50 -5.69
N MET A 173 -23.50 -15.03 -5.34
CA MET A 173 -23.18 -14.66 -3.97
C MET A 173 -23.78 -13.28 -3.69
N ALA A 174 -24.64 -13.21 -2.67
CA ALA A 174 -25.00 -11.93 -2.08
C ALA A 174 -23.70 -11.23 -1.64
N TRP A 175 -23.47 -10.00 -2.11
CA TRP A 175 -22.27 -9.25 -1.77
C TRP A 175 -22.36 -8.86 -0.30
N ASP A 176 -21.43 -9.37 0.53
CA ASP A 176 -21.31 -8.93 1.92
C ASP A 176 -21.10 -7.41 1.97
N THR A 177 -21.72 -6.73 2.94
CA THR A 177 -21.59 -5.27 3.16
C THR A 177 -20.14 -4.80 3.16
N TRP A 178 -19.24 -5.64 3.69
CA TRP A 178 -17.81 -5.36 3.71
C TRP A 178 -17.19 -5.16 2.32
N VAL A 179 -17.67 -5.85 1.30
CA VAL A 179 -17.14 -5.70 -0.05
C VAL A 179 -17.46 -4.33 -0.64
N TYR A 180 -18.63 -3.77 -0.33
CA TYR A 180 -18.96 -2.40 -0.76
C TYR A 180 -18.04 -1.38 -0.13
N VAL A 181 -17.64 -1.56 1.13
CA VAL A 181 -16.67 -0.69 1.80
C VAL A 181 -15.32 -0.75 1.09
N VAL A 182 -14.85 -1.95 0.71
CA VAL A 182 -13.59 -2.11 -0.04
C VAL A 182 -13.66 -1.47 -1.43
N ILE A 183 -14.76 -1.66 -2.15
CA ILE A 183 -14.98 -1.02 -3.45
C ILE A 183 -15.01 0.51 -3.31
N ALA A 184 -15.74 1.03 -2.33
CA ALA A 184 -15.79 2.47 -2.08
C ALA A 184 -14.43 3.04 -1.70
N ALA A 185 -13.65 2.35 -0.85
CA ALA A 185 -12.31 2.77 -0.47
C ALA A 185 -11.34 2.76 -1.66
N THR A 186 -11.38 1.72 -2.50
CA THR A 186 -10.52 1.62 -3.69
C THR A 186 -10.92 2.62 -4.78
N ALA A 187 -12.22 2.86 -4.98
CA ALA A 187 -12.73 3.89 -5.89
C ALA A 187 -12.38 5.30 -5.39
N GLY A 188 -12.52 5.55 -4.09
CA GLY A 188 -12.11 6.80 -3.45
C GLY A 188 -10.61 7.04 -3.61
N LEU A 189 -9.78 6.02 -3.37
CA LEU A 189 -8.34 6.11 -3.59
C LEU A 189 -7.99 6.41 -5.05
N LEU A 190 -8.64 5.75 -6.01
CA LEU A 190 -8.46 6.04 -7.43
C LEU A 190 -8.85 7.48 -7.77
N LEU A 191 -9.99 7.95 -7.28
CA LEU A 191 -10.42 9.34 -7.51
C LEU A 191 -9.38 10.32 -6.97
N THR A 192 -8.90 10.13 -5.74
CA THR A 192 -7.87 11.00 -5.15
C THR A 192 -6.56 10.96 -5.95
N LEU A 193 -6.15 9.79 -6.45
CA LEU A 193 -4.98 9.67 -7.34
C LEU A 193 -5.15 10.42 -8.65
N LEU A 194 -6.33 10.33 -9.28
CA LEU A 194 -6.62 11.06 -10.53
C LEU A 194 -6.62 12.57 -10.30
N LEU A 195 -7.26 13.04 -9.23
CA LEU A 195 -7.25 14.45 -8.86
C LEU A 195 -5.83 14.95 -8.58
N GLN A 196 -5.02 14.14 -7.89
CA GLN A 196 -3.62 14.48 -7.60
C GLN A 196 -2.77 14.56 -8.88
N VAL A 197 -2.96 13.67 -9.84
CA VAL A 197 -2.28 13.77 -11.16
C VAL A 197 -2.67 15.08 -11.83
N LEU A 198 -3.96 15.38 -11.94
CA LEU A 198 -4.44 16.62 -12.55
C LEU A 198 -3.83 17.86 -11.87
N GLU A 199 -3.83 17.90 -10.54
CA GLU A 199 -3.27 18.98 -9.75
C GLU A 199 -1.78 19.17 -10.01
N THR A 200 -0.99 18.09 -9.98
CA THR A 200 0.47 18.22 -10.18
C THR A 200 0.87 18.63 -11.57
N PHE A 201 0.16 18.16 -12.60
CA PHE A 201 0.42 18.60 -13.96
C PHE A 201 -0.03 20.05 -14.15
N SER A 202 -1.17 20.45 -13.58
CA SER A 202 -1.61 21.85 -13.59
C SER A 202 -0.58 22.78 -12.95
N LEU A 203 -0.06 22.41 -11.77
CA LEU A 203 0.99 23.15 -11.07
C LEU A 203 2.30 23.17 -11.88
N ALA A 204 2.72 22.05 -12.47
CA ALA A 204 3.95 22.02 -13.26
C ALA A 204 3.92 22.98 -14.46
N LEU A 205 2.72 23.23 -15.00
CA LEU A 205 2.46 24.15 -16.10
C LEU A 205 2.18 25.59 -15.64
N SER A 206 1.93 25.84 -14.35
CA SER A 206 1.72 27.20 -13.84
C SER A 206 3.01 28.01 -13.87
N VAL A 207 2.88 29.32 -14.10
CA VAL A 207 4.00 30.26 -14.13
C VAL A 207 4.56 30.46 -12.72
N ASP A 208 3.67 30.62 -11.76
CA ASP A 208 4.03 30.82 -10.37
C ASP A 208 4.43 29.50 -9.70
N PRO A 209 5.44 29.52 -8.82
CA PRO A 209 5.66 28.41 -7.91
C PRO A 209 4.39 28.13 -7.09
N PRO A 210 4.14 26.87 -6.68
CA PRO A 210 3.09 26.61 -5.70
C PRO A 210 3.32 27.58 -4.55
N THR A 211 2.29 28.33 -4.14
CA THR A 211 2.42 29.34 -3.09
C THR A 211 2.95 28.64 -1.85
N VAL A 212 4.26 28.79 -1.64
CA VAL A 212 5.08 28.21 -0.55
C VAL A 212 4.80 28.94 0.73
#